data_AF-A0A1N7FVY1-F1
#
_entry.id   AF-A0A1N7FVY1-F1
#
_cell.length_a   1.000
_cell.length_b   1.000
_cell.length_c   1.000
_cell.angle_alpha   90.00
_cell.angle_beta   90.00
_cell.angle_gamma   90.00
#
_symmetry.space_group_name_H-M   'P 1'
#
loop_
_entity.id
_entity.type
_entity.pdbx_description
1 polymer ?
#
loop_
_entity_poly.entity_id
_entity_poly.type
_entity_poly.pdbx_seq_one_letter_code
_entity_poly.pdbx_strand_id
1 'polypeptide(L)'
;MDNLFGLFVKVAQNNRDVAIESPMQHISYEKLLQLSHIYYQYLTTIPTQRIAIHCDALLTVEMIAMMFAIFAHKKSCVLLDAARSEEFNQKILSQIDCKKVVNQKDLLDIKKNQSTISLCANIEQPINPKDEGYVVTTSGSTGEPKIILGSHAGLVHFICWQKKRYFNEVKYRVAHTTNCAFDVIYREIFTTLISGSTLVIPNIDLKYQSGECLTKWLKTKQINVLYGVPSVFDFWLNTMRLGQSKLPLAKVFFAGEKLQKSTVYHLQQYFVVDCLVNLYGPSETTLAKFYYDSDLAQIENYDAIPVGRALPDTEFVLDDQNQILIHTKYPSLGYLGYDNFVWQDGKQWYPTGDIGEIKDGLLFVQGRVDDQIKVNGVRVHLSDVNTHLAAIEGVTQSVVLQDCRSKIIGFYTGSLQKSLVYDQLKNKLYQPILPNQIYHLEQMPRTASGKIDRQALLSYANQQTIDVQDDDILYQIWRKVTGYQGAITRNDSFFELGGDSLDIAYFAIELERATGKKIDYWSVYEHPVIQDFCHWLNQQPKHTSEDAQLFQDAQSFDVPIVSYPFTPQQKRYKNIYMPMYNRNWCNMLVLWDFSRVDIQQLQDALIAVIARHDALQSIVLMKKCIWCQRMYIKIIK
;
A
#
# COMPACT_ATOMS: atom_id res chain seq x y z
N MET A 1 36.33 -7.72 1.01
CA MET A 1 35.69 -6.50 1.51
C MET A 1 35.78 -6.52 3.02
N ASP A 2 36.19 -5.42 3.66
CA ASP A 2 36.22 -5.33 5.13
C ASP A 2 34.78 -5.42 5.66
N ASN A 3 34.59 -6.09 6.80
CA ASN A 3 33.29 -6.06 7.47
C ASN A 3 33.07 -4.72 8.21
N LEU A 4 31.83 -4.42 8.60
CA LEU A 4 31.50 -3.17 9.30
C LEU A 4 32.28 -2.98 10.60
N PHE A 5 32.58 -4.07 11.30
CA PHE A 5 33.35 -4.01 12.53
C PHE A 5 34.80 -3.59 12.28
N GLY A 6 35.48 -4.14 11.28
CA GLY A 6 36.83 -3.75 10.90
C GLY A 6 36.89 -2.28 10.46
N LEU A 7 35.89 -1.81 9.72
CA LEU A 7 35.77 -0.39 9.37
C LEU A 7 35.61 0.50 10.61
N PHE A 8 34.84 0.05 11.61
CA PHE A 8 34.69 0.75 12.87
C PHE A 8 35.98 0.72 13.71
N VAL A 9 36.67 -0.41 13.79
CA VAL A 9 37.95 -0.58 14.49
C VAL A 9 38.98 0.44 13.99
N LYS A 10 39.12 0.60 12.68
CA LYS A 10 40.01 1.60 12.05
C LYS A 10 39.75 3.04 12.49
N VAL A 11 38.50 3.35 12.85
CA VAL A 11 38.09 4.68 13.32
C VAL A 11 38.17 4.80 14.84
N ALA A 12 37.91 3.71 15.55
CA ALA A 12 37.76 3.72 17.00
C ALA A 12 39.08 3.54 17.75
N GLN A 13 40.06 2.88 17.14
CA GLN A 13 41.40 2.74 17.69
C GLN A 13 42.02 4.13 17.96
N ASN A 14 42.25 4.44 19.23
CA ASN A 14 42.79 5.72 19.72
C ASN A 14 41.90 6.96 19.52
N ASN A 15 40.63 6.78 19.11
CA ASN A 15 39.69 7.89 19.01
C ASN A 15 38.95 8.05 20.35
N ARG A 16 39.17 9.20 20.99
CA ARG A 16 38.59 9.54 22.29
C ARG A 16 37.36 10.44 22.19
N ASP A 17 36.96 10.81 20.97
CA ASP A 17 35.77 11.62 20.75
C ASP A 17 34.51 10.84 21.11
N VAL A 18 33.42 11.58 21.35
CA VAL A 18 32.11 11.00 21.67
C VAL A 18 31.55 10.29 20.43
N ALA A 19 31.36 8.98 20.56
CA ALA A 19 30.74 8.15 19.53
C ALA A 19 29.21 8.19 19.64
N ILE A 20 28.70 7.98 20.85
CA ILE A 20 27.25 7.98 21.11
C ILE A 20 26.97 8.89 22.30
N GLU A 21 26.02 9.80 22.10
CA GLU A 21 25.41 10.60 23.15
C GLU A 21 23.98 10.12 23.35
N SER A 22 23.69 9.55 24.51
CA SER A 22 22.36 9.07 24.90
C SER A 22 21.89 9.77 26.18
N PRO A 23 20.61 9.66 26.55
CA PRO A 23 20.08 10.29 27.76
C PRO A 23 20.78 9.83 29.04
N MET A 24 21.24 8.57 29.06
CA MET A 24 21.84 7.94 30.24
C MET A 24 23.36 8.08 30.30
N GLN A 25 24.03 8.22 29.15
CA GLN A 25 25.48 8.22 29.09
C GLN A 25 26.03 8.78 27.76
N HIS A 26 27.22 9.35 27.82
CA HIS A 26 28.08 9.60 26.67
C HIS A 26 29.21 8.55 26.66
N ILE A 27 29.44 7.92 25.51
CA ILE A 27 30.52 6.94 25.34
C ILE A 27 31.45 7.37 24.22
N SER A 28 32.77 7.27 24.46
CA SER A 28 33.77 7.54 23.43
C SER A 28 33.89 6.35 22.47
N TYR A 29 34.49 6.61 21.30
CA TYR A 29 34.82 5.57 20.33
C TYR A 29 35.64 4.42 20.92
N GLU A 30 36.72 4.74 21.64
CA GLU A 30 37.56 3.76 22.35
C GLU A 30 36.74 2.89 23.32
N LYS A 31 35.88 3.50 24.13
CA LYS A 31 35.03 2.78 25.10
C LYS A 31 33.95 1.94 24.42
N LEU A 32 33.38 2.42 23.31
CA LEU A 32 32.41 1.68 22.52
C LEU A 32 33.06 0.44 21.88
N LEU A 33 34.30 0.56 21.42
CA LEU A 33 35.08 -0.57 20.92
C LEU A 33 35.37 -1.61 22.03
N GLN A 34 35.78 -1.16 23.21
CA GLN A 34 35.97 -2.03 24.38
C GLN A 34 34.68 -2.78 24.75
N LEU A 35 33.54 -2.08 24.77
CA LEU A 35 32.24 -2.69 25.05
C LEU A 35 31.82 -3.69 23.96
N SER A 36 32.11 -3.38 22.69
CA SER A 36 31.85 -4.30 21.58
C SER A 36 32.70 -5.58 21.69
N HIS A 37 33.92 -5.49 22.22
CA HIS A 37 34.76 -6.68 22.48
C HIS A 37 34.24 -7.58 23.59
N ILE A 38 33.67 -7.00 24.66
CA ILE A 38 32.99 -7.75 25.71
C ILE A 38 31.87 -8.60 25.09
N TYR A 39 31.00 -7.97 24.29
CA TYR A 39 29.93 -8.70 23.61
C TYR A 39 30.44 -9.69 22.56
N TYR A 40 31.55 -9.39 21.88
CA TYR A 40 32.19 -10.34 20.97
C TYR A 40 32.63 -11.62 21.70
N GLN A 41 33.25 -11.51 22.87
CA GLN A 41 33.65 -12.67 23.66
C GLN A 41 32.46 -13.44 24.22
N TYR A 42 31.38 -12.75 24.59
CA TYR A 42 30.15 -13.43 24.93
C TYR A 42 29.66 -14.31 23.77
N LEU A 43 29.64 -13.75 22.56
CA LEU A 43 29.15 -14.44 21.37
C LEU A 43 30.02 -15.61 20.88
N THR A 44 31.30 -15.72 21.27
CA THR A 44 32.11 -16.92 20.95
C THR A 44 31.55 -18.19 21.60
N THR A 45 30.83 -18.04 22.72
CA THR A 45 30.17 -19.13 23.44
C THR A 45 28.79 -19.48 22.87
N ILE A 46 28.27 -18.68 21.95
CA ILE A 46 26.92 -18.82 21.40
C ILE A 46 26.99 -19.45 20.01
N PRO A 47 26.53 -20.69 19.82
CA PRO A 47 26.66 -21.40 18.55
C PRO A 47 25.68 -20.94 17.47
N THR A 48 24.61 -20.20 17.83
CA THR A 48 23.55 -19.83 16.88
C THR A 48 23.99 -18.75 15.90
N GLN A 49 23.52 -18.84 14.65
CA GLN A 49 23.90 -17.90 13.60
C GLN A 49 23.13 -16.58 13.68
N ARG A 50 21.87 -16.61 14.13
CA ARG A 50 21.02 -15.44 14.33
C ARG A 50 21.00 -15.08 15.81
N ILE A 51 21.16 -13.79 16.09
CA ILE A 51 21.09 -13.21 17.44
C ILE A 51 20.06 -12.09 17.42
N ALA A 52 19.02 -12.22 18.23
CA ALA A 52 17.97 -11.22 18.36
C ALA A 52 18.26 -10.26 19.53
N ILE A 53 18.04 -8.98 19.28
CA ILE A 53 18.10 -7.91 20.28
C ILE A 53 16.68 -7.38 20.46
N HIS A 54 16.14 -7.51 21.68
CA HIS A 54 14.84 -6.97 22.05
C HIS A 54 14.95 -5.48 22.37
N CYS A 55 14.26 -4.64 21.61
CA CYS A 55 14.34 -3.18 21.71
C CYS A 55 13.08 -2.64 22.40
N ASP A 56 13.16 -2.40 23.71
CA ASP A 56 12.01 -2.05 24.56
C ASP A 56 11.39 -0.67 24.28
N ALA A 57 12.17 0.30 23.77
CA ALA A 57 11.68 1.62 23.34
C ALA A 57 12.70 2.40 22.49
N LEU A 58 13.88 2.63 23.06
CA LEU A 58 14.98 3.37 22.43
C LEU A 58 16.21 2.48 22.37
N LEU A 59 17.00 2.62 21.31
CA LEU A 59 18.31 1.97 21.26
C LEU A 59 19.21 2.45 22.40
N THR A 60 19.96 1.52 22.96
CA THR A 60 20.97 1.82 23.97
C THR A 60 22.38 1.66 23.39
N VAL A 61 23.35 2.21 24.10
CA VAL A 61 24.78 2.03 23.78
C VAL A 61 25.14 0.53 23.79
N GLU A 62 24.62 -0.21 24.75
CA GLU A 62 24.83 -1.65 24.88
C GLU A 62 24.28 -2.42 23.67
N MET A 63 23.08 -2.08 23.19
CA MET A 63 22.49 -2.70 21.99
C MET A 63 23.36 -2.44 20.75
N ILE A 64 23.82 -1.21 20.55
CA ILE A 64 24.68 -0.84 19.41
C ILE A 64 26.03 -1.57 19.48
N ALA A 65 26.63 -1.68 20.68
CA ALA A 65 27.85 -2.46 20.88
C ALA A 65 27.65 -3.96 20.60
N MET A 66 26.49 -4.52 21.00
CA MET A 66 26.12 -5.90 20.67
C MET A 66 25.96 -6.08 19.15
N MET A 67 25.38 -5.11 18.44
CA MET A 67 25.31 -5.16 16.97
C MET A 67 26.72 -5.28 16.38
N PHE A 68 27.66 -4.42 16.76
CA PHE A 68 29.06 -4.54 16.30
C PHE A 68 29.67 -5.91 16.57
N ALA A 69 29.42 -6.49 17.75
CA ALA A 69 29.86 -7.84 18.09
C ALA A 69 29.24 -8.93 17.20
N ILE A 70 27.95 -8.83 16.88
CA ILE A 70 27.26 -9.74 15.96
C ILE A 70 27.90 -9.66 14.57
N PHE A 71 28.11 -8.45 14.04
CA PHE A 71 28.73 -8.23 12.74
C PHE A 71 30.19 -8.70 12.70
N ALA A 72 30.94 -8.54 13.79
CA ALA A 72 32.30 -9.04 13.95
C ALA A 72 32.37 -10.58 13.85
N HIS A 73 31.36 -11.28 14.37
CA HIS A 73 31.21 -12.73 14.25
C HIS A 73 30.63 -13.20 12.90
N LYS A 74 30.31 -12.28 11.98
CA LYS A 74 29.52 -12.55 10.77
C LYS A 74 28.21 -13.28 11.06
N LYS A 75 27.68 -13.09 12.27
CA LYS A 75 26.34 -13.55 12.64
C LYS A 75 25.31 -12.58 12.07
N SER A 76 24.07 -13.01 12.05
CA SER A 76 22.94 -12.21 11.58
C SER A 76 22.26 -11.52 12.75
N CYS A 77 22.07 -10.20 12.60
CA CYS A 77 21.42 -9.36 13.59
C CYS A 77 19.90 -9.30 13.35
N VAL A 78 19.12 -9.59 14.38
CA VAL A 78 17.66 -9.45 14.35
C VAL A 78 17.27 -8.40 15.38
N LEU A 79 16.58 -7.34 14.97
CA LEU A 79 16.06 -6.34 15.89
C LEU A 79 14.56 -6.59 16.09
N LEU A 80 14.14 -6.81 17.33
CA LEU A 80 12.74 -6.98 17.70
C LEU A 80 12.22 -5.68 18.30
N ASP A 81 11.19 -5.12 17.69
CA ASP A 81 10.55 -3.89 18.15
C ASP A 81 9.47 -4.23 19.20
N ALA A 82 9.63 -3.75 20.43
CA ALA A 82 8.65 -3.96 21.50
C ALA A 82 7.33 -3.23 21.26
N ALA A 83 7.27 -2.27 20.34
CA ALA A 83 6.02 -1.66 19.91
C ALA A 83 5.15 -2.61 19.08
N ARG A 84 5.70 -3.73 18.61
CA ARG A 84 4.94 -4.83 17.98
C ARG A 84 4.46 -5.80 19.04
N SER A 85 3.38 -6.54 18.75
CA SER A 85 2.87 -7.53 19.71
C SER A 85 3.92 -8.62 19.96
N GLU A 86 3.97 -9.13 21.20
CA GLU A 86 4.83 -10.25 21.56
C GLU A 86 4.60 -11.46 20.64
N GLU A 87 3.34 -11.73 20.30
CA GLU A 87 2.97 -12.78 19.34
C GLU A 87 3.66 -12.58 17.98
N PHE A 88 3.68 -11.35 17.45
CA PHE A 88 4.32 -11.04 16.18
C PHE A 88 5.85 -11.26 16.26
N ASN A 89 6.50 -10.84 17.35
CA ASN A 89 7.92 -11.07 17.56
C ASN A 89 8.26 -12.56 17.70
N GLN A 90 7.40 -13.35 18.36
CA GLN A 90 7.55 -14.81 18.44
C GLN A 90 7.37 -15.50 17.08
N LYS A 91 6.46 -15.00 16.23
CA LYS A 91 6.34 -15.48 14.84
C LYS A 91 7.63 -15.23 14.05
N ILE A 92 8.25 -14.06 14.18
CA ILE A 92 9.54 -13.78 13.54
C ILE A 92 10.60 -14.79 14.01
N LEU A 93 10.76 -14.92 15.33
CA LEU A 93 11.78 -15.80 15.94
C LEU A 93 11.62 -17.26 15.53
N SER A 94 10.39 -17.75 15.49
CA SER A 94 10.09 -19.14 15.09
C SER A 94 10.37 -19.38 13.60
N GLN A 95 9.96 -18.46 12.71
CA GLN A 95 10.22 -18.60 11.27
C GLN A 95 11.73 -18.57 10.94
N ILE A 96 12.53 -17.79 11.68
CA ILE A 96 13.97 -17.72 11.47
C ILE A 96 14.79 -18.69 12.35
N ASP A 97 14.18 -19.58 13.12
CA ASP A 97 14.86 -20.45 14.09
C ASP A 97 15.87 -19.71 14.98
N CYS A 98 15.54 -18.48 15.43
CA CYS A 98 16.42 -17.70 16.28
C CYS A 98 16.18 -18.01 17.76
N LYS A 99 17.08 -18.84 18.32
CA LYS A 99 16.99 -19.30 19.71
C LYS A 99 17.57 -18.33 20.74
N LYS A 100 18.43 -17.39 20.30
CA LYS A 100 19.10 -16.47 21.20
C LYS A 100 18.53 -15.07 21.09
N VAL A 101 17.83 -14.64 22.14
CA VAL A 101 17.38 -13.27 22.35
C VAL A 101 18.17 -12.66 23.50
N VAL A 102 18.53 -11.38 23.38
CA VAL A 102 19.10 -10.56 24.44
C VAL A 102 18.30 -9.26 24.57
N ASN A 103 17.96 -8.88 25.79
CA ASN A 103 17.36 -7.59 26.11
C ASN A 103 18.36 -6.67 26.84
N GLN A 104 17.94 -5.46 27.20
CA GLN A 104 18.82 -4.50 27.90
C GLN A 104 19.39 -5.05 29.21
N LYS A 105 18.60 -5.81 29.98
CA LYS A 105 19.04 -6.39 31.25
C LYS A 105 20.15 -7.43 31.01
N ASP A 106 19.95 -8.33 30.05
CA ASP A 106 20.94 -9.35 29.69
C ASP A 106 22.27 -8.69 29.28
N LEU A 107 22.21 -7.62 28.48
CA LEU A 107 23.39 -6.89 28.03
C LEU A 107 24.16 -6.21 29.18
N LEU A 108 23.44 -5.68 30.17
CA LEU A 108 24.07 -5.10 31.37
C LEU A 108 24.69 -6.17 32.26
N ASP A 109 24.06 -7.34 32.39
CA ASP A 109 24.58 -8.45 33.17
C ASP A 109 25.83 -9.06 32.52
N ILE A 110 25.83 -9.23 31.19
CA ILE A 110 27.03 -9.65 30.42
C ILE A 110 28.19 -8.66 30.64
N LYS A 111 27.90 -7.36 30.56
CA LYS A 111 28.89 -6.29 30.74
C LYS A 111 29.54 -6.31 32.13
N LYS A 112 28.79 -6.65 33.18
CA LYS A 112 29.31 -6.73 34.57
C LYS A 112 30.18 -7.96 34.81
N ASN A 113 29.86 -9.07 34.15
CA ASN A 113 30.46 -10.38 34.42
C ASN A 113 31.75 -10.65 33.64
N GLN A 114 32.20 -9.72 32.80
CA GLN A 114 33.46 -9.83 32.05
C GLN A 114 34.48 -8.80 32.55
N SER A 115 35.71 -9.26 32.80
CA SER A 115 36.85 -8.42 33.11
C SER A 115 37.34 -7.67 31.87
N THR A 116 37.95 -6.49 32.07
CA THR A 116 38.53 -5.67 31.00
C THR A 116 39.61 -6.47 30.27
N ILE A 117 39.41 -6.76 28.99
CA ILE A 117 40.33 -7.58 28.19
C ILE A 117 41.01 -6.74 27.11
N SER A 118 42.28 -7.02 26.88
CA SER A 118 43.08 -6.45 25.79
C SER A 118 42.41 -6.68 24.44
N LEU A 119 42.37 -5.65 23.59
CA LEU A 119 41.81 -5.75 22.24
C LEU A 119 42.46 -6.92 21.49
N CYS A 120 41.69 -7.94 21.12
CA CYS A 120 42.20 -9.00 20.25
C CYS A 120 42.48 -8.43 18.86
N ALA A 121 43.75 -8.44 18.45
CA ALA A 121 44.22 -7.75 17.25
C ALA A 121 43.79 -8.38 15.90
N ASN A 122 42.99 -9.45 15.88
CA ASN A 122 42.67 -10.22 14.66
C ASN A 122 41.19 -10.65 14.58
N ILE A 123 40.25 -9.70 14.71
CA ILE A 123 38.80 -9.95 14.51
C ILE A 123 38.37 -9.66 13.05
N GLU A 124 39.31 -9.18 12.22
CA GLU A 124 39.05 -8.87 10.82
C GLU A 124 39.04 -10.14 9.97
N GLN A 125 37.85 -10.64 9.66
CA GLN A 125 37.67 -11.69 8.67
C GLN A 125 36.97 -11.15 7.42
N PRO A 126 37.39 -11.55 6.20
CA PRO A 126 36.76 -11.13 4.97
C PRO A 126 35.32 -11.67 4.89
N ILE A 127 34.38 -10.83 4.43
CA ILE A 127 32.98 -11.22 4.20
C ILE A 127 32.77 -11.81 2.81
N ASN A 128 31.93 -12.85 2.71
CA ASN A 128 31.42 -13.38 1.46
C ASN A 128 30.15 -12.62 1.06
N PRO A 129 29.94 -12.30 -0.24
CA PRO A 129 28.68 -11.71 -0.72
C PRO A 129 27.40 -12.41 -0.29
N LYS A 130 27.46 -13.71 0.02
CA LYS A 130 26.32 -14.53 0.44
C LYS A 130 26.13 -14.64 1.95
N ASP A 131 26.97 -13.98 2.76
CA ASP A 131 26.82 -14.02 4.22
C ASP A 131 25.58 -13.22 4.65
N GLU A 132 24.66 -13.86 5.40
CA GLU A 132 23.51 -13.20 6.01
C GLU A 132 23.97 -12.24 7.12
N GLY A 133 23.59 -10.97 7.01
CA GLY A 133 23.99 -9.93 7.96
C GLY A 133 22.89 -9.46 8.89
N TYR A 134 21.66 -9.43 8.42
CA TYR A 134 20.54 -8.96 9.22
C TYR A 134 19.22 -9.54 8.76
N VAL A 135 18.22 -9.48 9.63
CA VAL A 135 16.84 -9.86 9.32
C VAL A 135 15.96 -8.65 9.50
N VAL A 136 15.16 -8.35 8.48
CA VAL A 136 14.07 -7.37 8.58
C VAL A 136 12.78 -7.97 8.09
N THR A 137 11.66 -7.38 8.51
CA THR A 137 10.33 -7.86 8.11
C THR A 137 9.53 -6.76 7.46
N THR A 138 8.85 -7.08 6.37
CA THR A 138 7.82 -6.22 5.80
C THR A 138 6.44 -6.61 6.35
N SER A 139 5.52 -5.65 6.40
CA SER A 139 4.14 -5.90 6.81
C SER A 139 3.46 -6.76 5.74
N GLY A 140 3.19 -8.02 6.04
CA GLY A 140 2.30 -8.83 5.22
C GLY A 140 0.87 -8.28 5.33
N SER A 141 0.18 -8.15 4.21
CA SER A 141 -1.24 -7.77 4.14
C SER A 141 -2.16 -8.73 4.92
N THR A 142 -1.67 -9.89 5.32
CA THR A 142 -2.37 -10.94 6.07
C THR A 142 -2.06 -10.95 7.57
N GLY A 143 -1.23 -10.02 8.08
CA GLY A 143 -0.77 -10.01 9.48
C GLY A 143 0.40 -10.96 9.78
N GLU A 144 0.83 -11.76 8.80
CA GLU A 144 2.04 -12.59 8.91
C GLU A 144 3.30 -11.81 8.54
N PRO A 145 4.42 -11.94 9.30
CA PRO A 145 5.67 -11.28 8.97
C PRO A 145 6.26 -11.87 7.69
N LYS A 146 6.53 -11.03 6.69
CA LYS A 146 7.33 -11.44 5.54
C LYS A 146 8.79 -11.12 5.83
N ILE A 147 9.63 -12.14 5.90
CA ILE A 147 11.04 -12.00 6.32
C ILE A 147 11.94 -11.79 5.12
N ILE A 148 12.74 -10.73 5.16
CA ILE A 148 13.82 -10.46 4.22
C ILE A 148 15.15 -10.73 4.93
N LEU A 149 15.99 -11.51 4.28
CA LEU A 149 17.35 -11.80 4.73
C LEU A 149 18.30 -10.81 4.09
N GLY A 150 18.84 -9.87 4.87
CA GLY A 150 19.83 -8.89 4.42
C GLY A 150 21.23 -9.47 4.30
N SER A 151 22.00 -9.04 3.30
CA SER A 151 23.39 -9.49 3.12
C SER A 151 24.38 -8.55 3.80
N HIS A 152 25.47 -9.12 4.37
CA HIS A 152 26.59 -8.32 4.91
C HIS A 152 27.21 -7.42 3.85
N ALA A 153 27.45 -7.98 2.66
CA ALA A 153 28.09 -7.24 1.57
C ALA A 153 27.21 -6.11 1.02
N GLY A 154 25.90 -6.32 0.93
CA GLY A 154 24.92 -5.28 0.59
C GLY A 154 25.00 -4.08 1.54
N LEU A 155 25.03 -4.38 2.83
CA LEU A 155 25.06 -3.35 3.86
C LEU A 155 26.39 -2.58 3.85
N VAL A 156 27.52 -3.28 3.78
CA VAL A 156 28.86 -2.65 3.69
C VAL A 156 28.99 -1.81 2.43
N HIS A 157 28.55 -2.30 1.27
CA HIS A 157 28.59 -1.57 0.01
C HIS A 157 27.88 -0.22 0.15
N PHE A 158 26.63 -0.24 0.64
CA PHE A 158 25.83 0.98 0.80
C PHE A 158 26.48 1.96 1.79
N ILE A 159 26.87 1.49 2.97
CA ILE A 159 27.44 2.34 4.03
C ILE A 159 28.76 2.97 3.59
N CYS A 160 29.64 2.21 2.93
CA CYS A 160 30.89 2.73 2.39
C CYS A 160 30.66 3.79 1.30
N TRP A 161 29.70 3.56 0.40
CA TRP A 161 29.30 4.54 -0.59
C TRP A 161 28.80 5.83 0.08
N GLN A 162 27.88 5.71 1.04
CA GLN A 162 27.28 6.87 1.70
C GLN A 162 28.32 7.65 2.51
N LYS A 163 29.20 6.95 3.25
CA LYS A 163 30.31 7.58 3.96
C LYS A 163 31.19 8.37 3.00
N LYS A 164 31.64 7.75 1.90
CA LYS A 164 32.53 8.38 0.93
C LYS A 164 31.90 9.62 0.30
N ARG A 165 30.59 9.60 0.03
CA ARG A 165 29.91 10.69 -0.65
C ARG A 165 29.48 11.83 0.27
N TYR A 166 29.08 11.53 1.51
CA TYR A 166 28.44 12.52 2.38
C TYR A 166 29.11 12.74 3.75
N PHE A 167 30.06 11.89 4.16
CA PHE A 167 30.70 11.94 5.49
C PHE A 167 32.25 11.95 5.39
N ASN A 168 32.80 12.62 4.38
CA ASN A 168 34.23 12.65 4.06
C ASN A 168 35.00 13.89 4.55
N GLU A 169 34.31 14.98 4.90
CA GLU A 169 34.94 16.30 5.12
C GLU A 169 35.00 16.73 6.59
N VAL A 170 33.94 16.50 7.36
CA VAL A 170 33.83 16.92 8.76
C VAL A 170 33.06 15.87 9.59
N LYS A 171 33.21 15.94 10.92
CA LYS A 171 32.44 15.11 11.87
C LYS A 171 31.07 15.74 12.09
N TYR A 172 30.03 14.93 11.95
CA TYR A 172 28.64 15.36 12.12
C TYR A 172 28.05 14.91 13.45
N ARG A 173 26.91 15.50 13.81
CA ARG A 173 26.07 15.05 14.92
C ARG A 173 24.74 14.63 14.33
N VAL A 174 24.51 13.32 14.34
CA VAL A 174 23.43 12.65 13.62
C VAL A 174 22.33 12.29 14.60
N ALA A 175 21.10 12.70 14.31
CA ALA A 175 19.95 12.26 15.10
C ALA A 175 19.68 10.77 14.89
N HIS A 176 19.45 10.04 15.99
CA HIS A 176 18.81 8.73 15.94
C HIS A 176 17.29 8.90 16.02
N THR A 177 16.61 8.73 14.89
CA THR A 177 15.13 8.81 14.80
C THR A 177 14.51 7.61 14.11
N THR A 178 15.34 6.66 13.63
CA THR A 178 14.88 5.51 12.88
C THR A 178 14.43 4.37 13.81
N ASN A 179 13.22 3.85 13.57
CA ASN A 179 12.70 2.69 14.31
C ASN A 179 13.47 1.40 13.94
N CYS A 180 13.71 0.55 14.93
CA CYS A 180 14.53 -0.66 14.81
C CYS A 180 13.96 -1.78 13.93
N ALA A 181 12.68 -1.71 13.59
CA ALA A 181 12.03 -2.68 12.72
C ALA A 181 12.36 -2.50 11.23
N PHE A 182 13.05 -1.43 10.85
CA PHE A 182 13.40 -1.10 9.47
C PHE A 182 14.92 -1.19 9.25
N ASP A 183 15.33 -1.67 8.08
CA ASP A 183 16.75 -1.82 7.71
C ASP A 183 17.53 -0.49 7.72
N VAL A 184 16.84 0.63 7.50
CA VAL A 184 17.41 1.98 7.51
C VAL A 184 18.16 2.30 8.82
N ILE A 185 17.83 1.64 9.93
CA ILE A 185 18.53 1.82 11.21
C ILE A 185 20.02 1.48 11.12
N TYR A 186 20.37 0.44 10.36
CA TYR A 186 21.75 0.03 10.16
C TYR A 186 22.54 1.12 9.42
N ARG A 187 21.94 1.74 8.40
CA ARG A 187 22.54 2.88 7.69
C ARG A 187 22.84 4.05 8.62
N GLU A 188 21.85 4.43 9.44
CA GLU A 188 21.94 5.57 10.35
C GLU A 188 23.05 5.37 11.39
N ILE A 189 23.08 4.20 12.03
CA ILE A 189 24.09 3.87 13.06
C ILE A 189 25.48 3.75 12.43
N PHE A 190 25.62 2.86 11.45
CA PHE A 190 26.95 2.47 10.99
C PHE A 190 27.61 3.58 10.19
N THR A 191 26.91 4.28 9.29
CA THR A 191 27.51 5.40 8.54
C THR A 191 28.01 6.51 9.47
N THR A 192 27.24 6.79 10.54
CA THR A 192 27.64 7.74 11.58
C THR A 192 28.92 7.30 12.28
N LEU A 193 28.95 6.05 12.76
CA LEU A 193 30.06 5.58 13.58
C LEU A 193 31.33 5.28 12.76
N ILE A 194 31.20 4.72 11.55
CA ILE A 194 32.37 4.49 10.68
C ILE A 194 32.91 5.77 10.03
N SER A 195 32.23 6.91 10.18
CA SER A 195 32.74 8.22 9.74
C SER A 195 33.42 9.01 10.87
N GLY A 196 33.38 8.53 12.12
CA GLY A 196 33.90 9.29 13.26
C GLY A 196 32.94 10.37 13.76
N SER A 197 31.69 10.39 13.28
CA SER A 197 30.62 11.31 13.69
C SER A 197 29.96 10.87 15.01
N THR A 198 29.19 11.74 15.66
CA THR A 198 28.47 11.39 16.88
C THR A 198 27.02 10.99 16.57
N LEU A 199 26.59 9.81 17.03
CA LEU A 199 25.18 9.42 17.03
C LEU A 199 24.50 9.97 18.30
N VAL A 200 23.40 10.71 18.14
CA VAL A 200 22.69 11.34 19.26
C VAL A 200 21.32 10.68 19.42
N ILE A 201 21.14 9.97 20.52
CA ILE A 201 19.92 9.23 20.87
C ILE A 201 19.02 10.14 21.72
N PRO A 202 17.75 10.34 21.34
CA PRO A 202 16.82 11.16 22.11
C PRO A 202 16.41 10.47 23.41
N ASN A 203 15.84 11.22 24.35
CA ASN A 203 15.29 10.69 25.61
C ASN A 203 13.84 10.23 25.52
N ILE A 204 13.20 10.47 24.39
CA ILE A 204 11.82 10.12 24.07
C ILE A 204 11.77 9.76 22.58
N ASP A 205 10.77 9.00 22.17
CA ASP A 205 10.53 8.77 20.75
C ASP A 205 10.01 10.05 20.09
N LEU A 206 10.90 10.74 19.35
CA LEU A 206 10.63 12.05 18.75
C LEU A 206 9.65 12.00 17.58
N LYS A 207 9.36 10.83 17.00
CA LYS A 207 8.45 10.72 15.85
C LYS A 207 7.01 11.12 16.20
N TYR A 208 6.64 11.06 17.48
CA TYR A 208 5.33 11.45 18.01
C TYR A 208 5.30 12.80 18.70
N GLN A 209 6.44 13.51 18.70
CA GLN A 209 6.56 14.77 19.39
C GLN A 209 6.39 15.92 18.39
N SER A 210 5.94 17.07 18.90
CA SER A 210 5.79 18.26 18.07
C SER A 210 7.12 18.71 17.46
N GLY A 211 7.05 19.43 16.35
CA GLY A 211 8.20 20.08 15.72
C GLY A 211 8.93 21.05 16.67
N GLU A 212 8.23 21.62 17.66
CA GLU A 212 8.86 22.43 18.72
C GLU A 212 9.80 21.59 19.60
N CYS A 213 9.39 20.38 20.00
CA CYS A 213 10.24 19.47 20.76
C CYS A 213 11.46 19.04 19.93
N LEU A 214 11.25 18.73 18.65
CA LEU A 214 12.34 18.39 17.72
C LEU A 214 13.35 19.55 17.62
N THR A 215 12.91 20.74 17.22
CA THR A 215 13.79 21.91 17.04
C THR A 215 14.55 22.27 18.29
N LYS A 216 13.91 22.20 19.47
CA LYS A 216 14.60 22.39 20.76
C LYS A 216 15.70 21.35 20.97
N TRP A 217 15.43 20.08 20.68
CA TRP A 217 16.41 19.01 20.81
C TRP A 217 17.57 19.18 19.81
N LEU A 218 17.28 19.45 18.54
CA LEU A 218 18.29 19.71 17.50
C LEU A 218 19.23 20.83 17.91
N LYS A 219 18.68 21.96 18.38
CA LYS A 219 19.46 23.11 18.85
C LYS A 219 20.30 22.77 20.09
N THR A 220 19.68 22.15 21.10
CA THR A 220 20.36 21.83 22.38
C THR A 220 21.49 20.83 22.18
N LYS A 221 21.28 19.84 21.30
CA LYS A 221 22.24 18.78 21.02
C LYS A 221 23.13 19.07 19.81
N GLN A 222 23.02 20.25 19.19
CA GLN A 222 23.79 20.66 18.01
C GLN A 222 23.76 19.62 16.89
N ILE A 223 22.59 19.03 16.66
CA ILE A 223 22.40 18.03 15.61
C ILE A 223 22.30 18.74 14.27
N ASN A 224 23.02 18.22 13.27
CA ASN A 224 23.09 18.81 11.94
C ASN A 224 22.86 17.79 10.81
N VAL A 225 22.54 16.53 11.13
CA VAL A 225 22.15 15.52 10.14
C VAL A 225 20.88 14.81 10.58
N LEU A 226 19.90 14.73 9.68
CA LEU A 226 18.62 14.05 9.88
C LEU A 226 18.36 13.00 8.82
N TYR A 227 17.71 11.92 9.25
CA TYR A 227 17.11 10.90 8.40
C TYR A 227 15.60 10.87 8.66
N GLY A 228 14.81 10.64 7.62
CA GLY A 228 13.40 10.33 7.83
C GLY A 228 12.61 10.09 6.55
N VAL A 229 11.32 9.87 6.75
CA VAL A 229 10.33 9.74 5.68
C VAL A 229 9.60 11.09 5.52
N PRO A 230 9.21 11.48 4.30
CA PRO A 230 8.46 12.71 4.04
C PRO A 230 7.29 12.95 5.00
N SER A 231 6.43 11.96 5.25
CA SER A 231 5.26 12.11 6.12
C SER A 231 5.56 12.44 7.60
N VAL A 232 6.72 12.01 8.12
CA VAL A 232 7.18 12.35 9.48
C VAL A 232 7.70 13.78 9.52
N PHE A 233 8.42 14.20 8.48
CA PHE A 233 8.84 15.59 8.33
C PHE A 233 7.65 16.52 8.20
N ASP A 234 6.66 16.21 7.35
CA ASP A 234 5.45 17.02 7.22
C ASP A 234 4.72 17.17 8.56
N PHE A 235 4.64 16.11 9.35
CA PHE A 235 4.07 16.17 10.71
C PHE A 235 4.86 17.12 11.62
N TRP A 236 6.19 17.01 11.66
CA TRP A 236 7.01 17.92 12.46
C TRP A 236 6.88 19.36 11.99
N LEU A 237 6.96 19.62 10.68
CA LEU A 237 6.89 20.96 10.10
C LEU A 237 5.53 21.62 10.35
N ASN A 238 4.43 20.89 10.19
CA ASN A 238 3.07 21.37 10.47
C ASN A 238 2.82 21.72 11.95
N THR A 239 3.69 21.25 12.85
CA THR A 239 3.60 21.52 14.30
C THR A 239 4.67 22.49 14.78
N MET A 240 5.41 23.15 13.87
CA MET A 240 6.33 24.25 14.17
C MET A 240 5.62 25.60 14.08
N ARG A 241 6.11 26.59 14.83
CA ARG A 241 5.66 27.99 14.73
C ARG A 241 6.60 28.80 13.86
N LEU A 242 6.04 29.55 12.91
CA LEU A 242 6.78 30.52 12.10
C LEU A 242 7.34 31.66 12.98
N GLY A 243 8.44 32.27 12.53
CA GLY A 243 9.09 33.42 13.19
C GLY A 243 10.33 33.11 14.03
N GLN A 244 10.75 31.84 14.10
CA GLN A 244 12.05 31.48 14.69
C GLN A 244 13.19 31.57 13.67
N SER A 245 14.42 31.81 14.15
CA SER A 245 15.63 31.74 13.32
C SER A 245 15.78 30.33 12.74
N LYS A 246 16.03 30.23 11.43
CA LYS A 246 16.21 28.94 10.77
C LYS A 246 17.41 28.19 11.38
N LEU A 247 17.22 26.90 11.66
CA LEU A 247 18.29 26.04 12.18
C LEU A 247 19.16 25.52 11.03
N PRO A 248 20.50 25.52 11.17
CA PRO A 248 21.37 24.95 10.15
C PRO A 248 21.35 23.42 10.23
N LEU A 249 21.09 22.78 9.09
CA LEU A 249 21.24 21.34 8.90
C LEU A 249 22.24 21.11 7.76
N ALA A 250 23.33 20.41 8.06
CA ALA A 250 24.30 20.04 7.05
C ALA A 250 23.69 19.06 6.05
N LYS A 251 22.92 18.07 6.53
CA LYS A 251 22.32 17.05 5.66
C LYS A 251 20.93 16.60 6.09
N VAL A 252 20.05 16.42 5.12
CA VAL A 252 18.74 15.78 5.31
C VAL A 252 18.57 14.67 4.28
N PHE A 253 18.36 13.45 4.76
CA PHE A 253 18.16 12.27 3.93
C PHE A 253 16.70 11.82 4.01
N PHE A 254 16.02 11.85 2.86
CA PHE A 254 14.69 11.28 2.68
C PHE A 254 14.77 9.90 2.04
N ALA A 255 13.90 8.98 2.47
CA ALA A 255 13.73 7.68 1.83
C ALA A 255 12.33 7.11 2.13
N GLY A 256 11.93 6.10 1.35
CA GLY A 256 10.79 5.23 1.68
C GLY A 256 9.40 5.76 1.32
N GLU A 257 9.25 7.02 0.93
CA GLU A 257 8.02 7.60 0.37
C GLU A 257 8.38 8.61 -0.73
N LYS A 258 7.41 8.93 -1.59
CA LYS A 258 7.56 9.98 -2.60
C LYS A 258 7.80 11.33 -1.91
N LEU A 259 8.94 11.95 -2.18
CA LEU A 259 9.27 13.27 -1.64
C LEU A 259 8.61 14.36 -2.50
N GLN A 260 7.67 15.09 -1.92
CA GLN A 260 6.97 16.17 -2.60
C GLN A 260 7.75 17.48 -2.52
N LYS A 261 7.61 18.31 -3.55
CA LYS A 261 8.17 19.68 -3.58
C LYS A 261 7.67 20.52 -2.40
N SER A 262 6.39 20.36 -2.03
CA SER A 262 5.77 21.05 -0.89
C SER A 262 6.48 20.77 0.43
N THR A 263 6.85 19.51 0.70
CA THR A 263 7.62 19.12 1.89
C THR A 263 8.98 19.82 1.93
N VAL A 264 9.68 19.91 0.79
CA VAL A 264 10.99 20.58 0.72
C VAL A 264 10.86 22.09 0.95
N TYR A 265 9.87 22.75 0.35
CA TYR A 265 9.63 24.17 0.61
C TYR A 265 9.23 24.44 2.06
N HIS A 266 8.41 23.58 2.65
CA HIS A 266 8.02 23.72 4.04
C HIS A 266 9.23 23.55 4.97
N LEU A 267 10.12 22.59 4.69
CA LEU A 267 11.39 22.40 5.40
C LEU A 267 12.25 23.68 5.36
N GLN A 268 12.36 24.32 4.18
CA GLN A 268 13.15 25.53 4.00
C GLN A 268 12.62 26.75 4.78
N GLN A 269 11.38 26.74 5.26
CA GLN A 269 10.86 27.81 6.12
C GLN A 269 11.53 27.81 7.51
N TYR A 270 11.96 26.64 7.99
CA TYR A 270 12.50 26.46 9.34
C TYR A 270 13.98 26.07 9.37
N PHE A 271 14.52 25.58 8.26
CA PHE A 271 15.89 25.09 8.19
C PHE A 271 16.67 25.70 7.04
N VAL A 272 17.97 25.91 7.25
CA VAL A 272 18.95 26.12 6.18
C VAL A 272 19.61 24.78 5.95
N VAL A 273 19.39 24.17 4.79
CA VAL A 273 19.83 22.80 4.49
C VAL A 273 20.92 22.86 3.42
N ASP A 274 22.15 22.45 3.77
CA ASP A 274 23.27 22.48 2.82
C ASP A 274 23.17 21.37 1.77
N CYS A 275 22.66 20.20 2.17
CA CYS A 275 22.53 19.04 1.29
C CYS A 275 21.24 18.26 1.61
N LEU A 276 20.34 18.20 0.64
CA LEU A 276 19.12 17.39 0.72
C LEU A 276 19.25 16.23 -0.26
N VAL A 277 19.05 15.01 0.23
CA VAL A 277 19.22 13.80 -0.57
C VAL A 277 17.94 12.98 -0.54
N ASN A 278 17.39 12.72 -1.72
CA ASN A 278 16.29 11.78 -1.88
C ASN A 278 16.85 10.40 -2.26
N LEU A 279 16.53 9.37 -1.49
CA LEU A 279 17.02 8.01 -1.66
C LEU A 279 15.86 7.06 -1.96
N TYR A 280 16.09 6.11 -2.88
CA TYR A 280 15.08 5.13 -3.25
C TYR A 280 15.69 3.74 -3.37
N GLY A 281 14.99 2.76 -2.82
CA GLY A 281 15.27 1.34 -2.99
C GLY A 281 14.47 0.52 -1.98
N PRO A 282 14.03 -0.68 -2.38
CA PRO A 282 13.37 -1.64 -1.49
C PRO A 282 14.40 -2.42 -0.66
N SER A 283 13.95 -2.94 0.48
CA SER A 283 14.77 -3.73 1.41
C SER A 283 15.39 -4.98 0.75
N GLU A 284 14.74 -5.55 -0.25
CA GLU A 284 15.19 -6.69 -1.04
C GLU A 284 16.40 -6.38 -1.91
N THR A 285 16.62 -5.11 -2.23
CA THR A 285 17.84 -4.66 -2.89
C THR A 285 18.87 -4.14 -1.91
N THR A 286 18.63 -4.25 -0.60
CA THR A 286 19.44 -3.68 0.49
C THR A 286 19.45 -2.14 0.50
N LEU A 287 18.68 -1.54 1.42
CA LEU A 287 18.57 -0.10 1.60
C LEU A 287 18.16 0.63 0.30
N ALA A 288 18.89 1.67 -0.09
CA ALA A 288 18.64 2.41 -1.32
C ALA A 288 19.61 2.01 -2.45
N LYS A 289 19.11 2.14 -3.68
CA LYS A 289 19.81 1.85 -4.93
C LYS A 289 19.78 3.01 -5.93
N PHE A 290 19.06 4.07 -5.60
CA PHE A 290 19.07 5.34 -6.29
C PHE A 290 19.24 6.49 -5.31
N TYR A 291 19.80 7.58 -5.83
CA TYR A 291 19.94 8.83 -5.10
C TYR A 291 19.79 10.04 -6.02
N TYR A 292 19.23 11.09 -5.45
CA TYR A 292 19.19 12.42 -6.03
C TYR A 292 19.72 13.42 -5.01
N ASP A 293 20.85 14.06 -5.35
CA ASP A 293 21.35 15.23 -4.64
C ASP A 293 20.45 16.40 -5.08
N SER A 294 19.51 16.79 -4.24
CA SER A 294 18.53 17.80 -4.61
C SER A 294 19.21 19.16 -4.71
N ASP A 295 19.37 19.64 -5.94
CA ASP A 295 19.64 21.05 -6.19
C ASP A 295 18.35 21.82 -5.91
N LEU A 296 18.32 22.48 -4.76
CA LEU A 296 17.17 23.25 -4.30
C LEU A 296 16.73 24.32 -5.31
N ALA A 297 17.64 24.80 -6.17
CA ALA A 297 17.32 25.76 -7.23
C ALA A 297 16.59 25.13 -8.43
N GLN A 298 16.71 23.82 -8.64
CA GLN A 298 16.10 23.10 -9.78
C GLN A 298 14.80 22.39 -9.41
N ILE A 299 14.39 22.45 -8.15
CA ILE A 299 13.11 21.89 -7.65
C ILE A 299 11.91 22.56 -8.34
N GLU A 300 12.06 23.77 -8.90
CA GLU A 300 10.96 24.47 -9.54
C GLU A 300 10.32 23.70 -10.70
N ASN A 301 11.09 22.84 -11.39
CA ASN A 301 10.68 22.18 -12.62
C ASN A 301 9.75 20.96 -12.43
N TYR A 302 9.58 20.44 -11.20
CA TYR A 302 8.81 19.22 -10.95
C TYR A 302 7.95 19.32 -9.69
N ASP A 303 6.78 18.69 -9.68
CA ASP A 303 5.90 18.63 -8.50
C ASP A 303 6.42 17.67 -7.41
N ALA A 304 7.22 16.69 -7.81
CA ALA A 304 7.86 15.73 -6.93
C ALA A 304 9.37 15.67 -7.19
N ILE A 305 10.14 15.37 -6.15
CA ILE A 305 11.59 15.26 -6.23
C ILE A 305 11.94 13.89 -6.86
N PRO A 306 12.77 13.86 -7.91
CA PRO A 306 13.18 12.59 -8.52
C PRO A 306 13.95 11.72 -7.51
N VAL A 307 13.95 10.42 -7.77
CA VAL A 307 14.83 9.49 -7.06
C VAL A 307 16.23 9.44 -7.68
N GLY A 308 16.35 9.96 -8.90
CA GLY A 308 17.62 10.33 -9.51
C GLY A 308 18.29 9.18 -10.22
N ARG A 309 19.55 8.93 -9.88
CA ARG A 309 20.44 8.00 -10.58
C ARG A 309 20.78 6.78 -9.74
N ALA A 310 21.08 5.68 -10.42
CA ALA A 310 21.49 4.44 -9.77
C ALA A 310 22.83 4.62 -9.02
N LEU A 311 22.97 3.88 -7.91
CA LEU A 311 24.24 3.73 -7.19
C LEU A 311 25.26 2.96 -8.07
N PRO A 312 26.57 3.02 -7.76
CA PRO A 312 27.54 2.09 -8.33
C PRO A 312 27.09 0.63 -8.21
N ASP A 313 27.48 -0.19 -9.19
CA ASP A 313 27.13 -1.62 -9.25
C ASP A 313 25.62 -1.90 -9.18
N THR A 314 24.82 -0.95 -9.66
CA THR A 314 23.36 -1.02 -9.77
C THR A 314 22.95 -0.67 -11.19
N GLU A 315 22.08 -1.51 -11.75
CA GLU A 315 21.43 -1.33 -13.03
C GLU A 315 19.92 -1.36 -12.84
N PHE A 316 19.19 -0.73 -13.75
CA PHE A 316 17.73 -0.76 -13.74
C PHE A 316 17.19 -0.77 -15.15
N VAL A 317 15.99 -1.33 -15.28
CA VAL A 317 15.18 -1.25 -16.50
C VAL A 317 13.74 -0.91 -16.10
N LEU A 318 12.99 -0.36 -17.06
CA LEU A 318 11.53 -0.27 -16.98
C LEU A 318 10.96 -1.38 -17.86
N ASP A 319 10.09 -2.22 -17.31
CA ASP A 319 9.40 -3.25 -18.11
C ASP A 319 8.29 -2.63 -18.98
N ASP A 320 7.56 -3.46 -19.73
CA ASP A 320 6.47 -3.01 -20.61
C ASP A 320 5.31 -2.29 -19.86
N GLN A 321 5.24 -2.42 -18.53
CA GLN A 321 4.27 -1.75 -17.66
C GLN A 321 4.88 -0.52 -16.96
N ASN A 322 6.09 -0.11 -17.37
CA ASN A 322 6.93 0.87 -16.71
C ASN A 322 7.31 0.51 -15.27
N GLN A 323 7.22 -0.76 -14.87
CA GLN A 323 7.66 -1.19 -13.56
C GLN A 323 9.18 -1.09 -13.46
N ILE A 324 9.69 -0.58 -12.34
CA ILE A 324 11.12 -0.51 -12.08
C ILE A 324 11.61 -1.90 -11.70
N LEU A 325 12.56 -2.44 -12.48
CA LEU A 325 13.30 -3.64 -12.16
C LEU A 325 14.74 -3.26 -11.82
N ILE A 326 15.25 -3.77 -10.70
CA ILE A 326 16.59 -3.42 -10.18
C ILE A 326 17.49 -4.65 -10.22
N HIS A 327 18.65 -4.51 -10.87
CA HIS A 327 19.75 -5.46 -10.75
C HIS A 327 20.90 -4.83 -9.97
N THR A 328 21.50 -5.57 -9.05
CA THR A 328 22.70 -5.10 -8.34
C THR A 328 23.61 -6.27 -8.01
N LYS A 329 24.92 -6.02 -7.94
CA LYS A 329 25.88 -7.00 -7.42
C LYS A 329 25.73 -7.26 -5.91
N TYR A 330 25.01 -6.39 -5.22
CA TYR A 330 24.88 -6.40 -3.77
C TYR A 330 23.40 -6.43 -3.30
N PRO A 331 22.61 -7.43 -3.72
CA PRO A 331 21.22 -7.57 -3.30
C PRO A 331 21.13 -8.04 -1.85
N SER A 332 19.91 -8.07 -1.30
CA SER A 332 19.65 -8.92 -0.14
C SER A 332 19.72 -10.41 -0.56
N LEU A 333 19.60 -11.32 0.40
CA LEU A 333 19.45 -12.76 0.12
C LEU A 333 18.00 -13.16 -0.22
N GLY A 334 17.11 -12.18 -0.39
CA GLY A 334 15.70 -12.38 -0.73
C GLY A 334 14.79 -12.66 0.47
N TYR A 335 13.57 -13.09 0.16
CA TYR A 335 12.62 -13.51 1.17
C TYR A 335 12.97 -14.90 1.72
N LEU A 336 12.71 -15.12 3.01
CA LEU A 336 12.77 -16.44 3.58
C LEU A 336 11.60 -17.28 3.03
N GLY A 337 11.92 -18.37 2.31
CA GLY A 337 10.96 -19.36 1.85
C GLY A 337 10.40 -19.17 0.44
N TYR A 338 10.72 -18.08 -0.27
CA TYR A 338 10.37 -17.92 -1.69
C TYR A 338 11.31 -16.94 -2.40
N ASP A 339 11.59 -17.22 -3.68
CA ASP A 339 12.38 -16.35 -4.56
C ASP A 339 11.45 -15.43 -5.33
N ASN A 340 11.74 -14.14 -5.30
CA ASN A 340 10.99 -13.10 -6.00
C ASN A 340 11.85 -12.33 -6.99
N PHE A 341 13.07 -12.79 -7.25
CA PHE A 341 13.89 -12.27 -8.32
C PHE A 341 13.56 -12.97 -9.65
N VAL A 342 13.68 -12.22 -10.74
CA VAL A 342 13.44 -12.68 -12.11
C VAL A 342 14.77 -12.74 -12.84
N TRP A 343 15.05 -13.86 -13.50
CA TRP A 343 16.23 -14.00 -14.34
C TRP A 343 15.93 -13.55 -15.77
N GLN A 344 16.66 -12.55 -16.26
CA GLN A 344 16.55 -12.02 -17.62
C GLN A 344 17.92 -11.55 -18.10
N ASP A 345 18.27 -11.88 -19.36
CA ASP A 345 19.53 -11.46 -20.02
C ASP A 345 20.79 -11.79 -19.20
N GLY A 346 20.79 -12.97 -18.56
CA GLY A 346 21.90 -13.44 -17.73
C GLY A 346 22.06 -12.71 -16.40
N LYS A 347 21.11 -11.86 -16.02
CA LYS A 347 21.09 -11.10 -14.76
C LYS A 347 19.86 -11.43 -13.93
N GLN A 348 20.02 -11.30 -12.61
CA GLN A 348 18.94 -11.45 -11.65
C GLN A 348 18.38 -10.06 -11.29
N TRP A 349 17.12 -9.82 -11.64
CA TRP A 349 16.40 -8.56 -11.45
C TRP A 349 15.38 -8.69 -10.33
N TYR A 350 15.25 -7.64 -9.52
CA TYR A 350 14.19 -7.53 -8.53
C TYR A 350 13.04 -6.66 -9.07
N PRO A 351 11.84 -7.22 -9.31
CA PRO A 351 10.66 -6.46 -9.66
C PRO A 351 10.15 -5.69 -8.43
N THR A 352 10.22 -4.37 -8.47
CA THR A 352 9.91 -3.53 -7.30
C THR A 352 8.41 -3.40 -7.01
N GLY A 353 7.58 -3.66 -8.01
CA GLY A 353 6.17 -3.27 -7.99
C GLY A 353 5.95 -1.75 -8.03
N ASP A 354 6.99 -0.93 -8.20
CA ASP A 354 6.88 0.52 -8.35
C ASP A 354 6.91 0.91 -9.83
N ILE A 355 6.12 1.90 -10.21
CA ILE A 355 6.05 2.43 -11.58
C ILE A 355 7.04 3.59 -11.71
N GLY A 356 7.94 3.49 -12.69
CA GLY A 356 8.98 4.45 -12.98
C GLY A 356 8.70 5.32 -14.20
N GLU A 357 9.28 6.52 -14.23
CA GLU A 357 9.28 7.40 -15.38
C GLU A 357 10.63 8.10 -15.48
N ILE A 358 11.21 8.19 -16.68
CA ILE A 358 12.47 8.92 -16.88
C ILE A 358 12.16 10.28 -17.50
N LYS A 359 12.56 11.36 -16.80
CA LYS A 359 12.51 12.73 -17.32
C LYS A 359 13.88 13.36 -17.15
N ASP A 360 14.39 13.98 -18.21
CA ASP A 360 15.69 14.66 -18.22
C ASP A 360 16.86 13.77 -17.70
N GLY A 361 16.78 12.46 -17.97
CA GLY A 361 17.76 11.46 -17.53
C GLY A 361 17.68 11.09 -16.04
N LEU A 362 16.66 11.57 -15.31
CA LEU A 362 16.41 11.27 -13.90
C LEU A 362 15.22 10.33 -13.76
N LEU A 363 15.32 9.34 -12.88
CA LEU A 363 14.22 8.44 -12.55
C LEU A 363 13.26 9.10 -11.55
N PHE A 364 11.97 9.00 -11.84
CA PHE A 364 10.86 9.36 -10.97
C PHE A 364 10.07 8.09 -10.61
N VAL A 365 9.53 8.05 -9.39
CA VAL A 365 8.60 7.00 -8.94
C VAL A 365 7.19 7.60 -8.92
N GLN A 366 6.28 7.01 -9.70
CA GLN A 366 4.92 7.53 -9.89
C GLN A 366 3.89 6.89 -8.97
N GLY A 367 4.11 5.66 -8.53
CA GLY A 367 3.19 4.91 -7.67
C GLY A 367 3.54 3.43 -7.70
N ARG A 368 2.61 2.56 -7.30
CA ARG A 368 2.79 1.11 -7.32
C ARG A 368 1.83 0.42 -8.28
N VAL A 369 2.25 -0.72 -8.81
CA VAL A 369 1.46 -1.59 -9.69
C VAL A 369 0.24 -2.17 -8.94
N ASP A 370 0.38 -2.41 -7.63
CA ASP A 370 -0.68 -2.97 -6.78
C ASP A 370 -1.65 -1.91 -6.18
N ASP A 371 -1.35 -0.61 -6.28
CA ASP A 371 -2.27 0.50 -5.91
C ASP A 371 -3.37 0.77 -6.97
N GLN A 372 -3.41 -0.05 -8.02
CA GLN A 372 -4.36 0.03 -9.13
C GLN A 372 -5.55 -0.88 -8.84
N ILE A 373 -6.70 -0.30 -8.48
CA ILE A 373 -7.92 -1.07 -8.18
C ILE A 373 -8.89 -1.05 -9.37
N LYS A 374 -9.74 -2.06 -9.49
CA LYS A 374 -10.89 -2.05 -10.40
C LYS A 374 -12.16 -1.70 -9.64
N VAL A 375 -12.80 -0.60 -9.99
CA VAL A 375 -14.08 -0.16 -9.42
C VAL A 375 -15.08 -0.07 -10.56
N ASN A 376 -16.18 -0.81 -10.48
CA ASN A 376 -17.23 -0.84 -11.50
C ASN A 376 -16.71 -1.10 -12.94
N GLY A 377 -15.70 -1.98 -13.07
CA GLY A 377 -15.08 -2.32 -14.35
C GLY A 377 -14.02 -1.33 -14.87
N VAL A 378 -13.81 -0.20 -14.19
CA VAL A 378 -12.82 0.82 -14.52
C VAL A 378 -11.56 0.63 -13.67
N ARG A 379 -10.38 0.69 -14.29
CA ARG A 379 -9.10 0.69 -13.57
C ARG A 379 -8.82 2.10 -13.04
N VAL A 380 -8.56 2.21 -11.73
CA VAL A 380 -8.42 3.48 -11.02
C VAL A 380 -7.22 3.38 -10.08
N HIS A 381 -6.39 4.41 -10.07
CA HIS A 381 -5.38 4.58 -9.03
C HIS A 381 -5.98 5.36 -7.87
N LEU A 382 -5.96 4.79 -6.66
CA LEU A 382 -6.49 5.47 -5.46
C LEU A 382 -5.72 6.76 -5.14
N SER A 383 -4.44 6.83 -5.52
CA SER A 383 -3.62 8.03 -5.42
C SER A 383 -4.22 9.22 -6.18
N ASP A 384 -4.84 8.98 -7.34
CA ASP A 384 -5.38 10.03 -8.19
C ASP A 384 -6.62 10.64 -7.55
N VAL A 385 -7.51 9.80 -7.02
CA VAL A 385 -8.68 10.23 -6.23
C VAL A 385 -8.22 10.99 -4.98
N ASN A 386 -7.17 10.51 -4.32
CA ASN A 386 -6.62 11.18 -3.14
C ASN A 386 -6.03 12.56 -3.46
N THR A 387 -5.36 12.72 -4.60
CA THR A 387 -4.85 14.02 -5.06
C THR A 387 -5.98 15.05 -5.22
N HIS A 388 -7.11 14.64 -5.80
CA HIS A 388 -8.25 15.54 -5.98
C HIS A 388 -8.90 15.93 -4.64
N LEU A 389 -8.99 14.99 -3.69
CA LEU A 389 -9.50 15.26 -2.34
C LEU A 389 -8.55 16.18 -1.56
N ALA A 390 -7.23 15.97 -1.67
CA ALA A 390 -6.22 16.81 -1.03
C ALA A 390 -6.20 18.25 -1.59
N ALA A 391 -6.59 18.44 -2.85
CA ALA A 391 -6.58 19.75 -3.53
C ALA A 391 -7.80 20.64 -3.19
N ILE A 392 -8.72 20.20 -2.33
CA ILE A 392 -9.87 20.99 -1.90
C ILE A 392 -9.44 21.98 -0.82
N GLU A 393 -9.71 23.26 -1.05
CA GLU A 393 -9.40 24.32 -0.08
C GLU A 393 -10.17 24.09 1.23
N GLY A 394 -9.44 24.03 2.34
CA GLY A 394 -9.99 23.68 3.65
C GLY A 394 -9.85 22.20 4.04
N VAL A 395 -9.28 21.35 3.18
CA VAL A 395 -8.78 20.01 3.52
C VAL A 395 -7.30 20.11 3.92
N THR A 396 -6.93 19.54 5.07
CA THR A 396 -5.56 19.58 5.62
C THR A 396 -4.82 18.26 5.40
N GLN A 397 -5.50 17.13 5.54
CA GLN A 397 -4.96 15.80 5.24
C GLN A 397 -6.04 14.97 4.56
N SER A 398 -5.65 14.07 3.66
CA SER A 398 -6.57 13.12 3.04
C SER A 398 -5.95 11.75 2.81
N VAL A 399 -6.80 10.72 2.87
CA VAL A 399 -6.46 9.36 2.45
C VAL A 399 -7.66 8.76 1.74
N VAL A 400 -7.43 8.10 0.61
CA VAL A 400 -8.43 7.30 -0.08
C VAL A 400 -8.04 5.83 0.01
N LEU A 401 -8.98 4.99 0.41
CA LEU A 401 -8.83 3.56 0.61
C LEU A 401 -9.90 2.79 -0.16
N GLN A 402 -9.69 1.49 -0.29
CA GLN A 402 -10.73 0.55 -0.71
C GLN A 402 -11.20 -0.24 0.51
N ASP A 403 -12.52 -0.39 0.68
CA ASP A 403 -13.09 -1.23 1.72
C ASP A 403 -13.13 -2.73 1.31
N CYS A 404 -13.56 -3.59 2.24
CA CYS A 404 -13.69 -5.03 1.98
C CYS A 404 -14.76 -5.39 0.93
N ARG A 405 -15.59 -4.43 0.52
CA ARG A 405 -16.65 -4.56 -0.50
C ARG A 405 -16.23 -3.91 -1.84
N SER A 406 -14.94 -3.62 -2.01
CA SER A 406 -14.38 -2.95 -3.18
C SER A 406 -14.85 -1.51 -3.43
N LYS A 407 -15.45 -0.85 -2.43
CA LYS A 407 -15.89 0.56 -2.48
C LYS A 407 -14.73 1.50 -2.20
N ILE A 408 -14.73 2.66 -2.86
CA ILE A 408 -13.76 3.73 -2.60
C ILE A 408 -14.25 4.53 -1.39
N ILE A 409 -13.41 4.68 -0.36
CA ILE A 409 -13.70 5.49 0.82
C ILE A 409 -12.66 6.60 0.96
N GLY A 410 -13.13 7.83 1.10
CA GLY A 410 -12.30 9.00 1.40
C GLY A 410 -12.31 9.34 2.89
N PHE A 411 -11.16 9.68 3.43
CA PHE A 411 -11.01 10.24 4.77
C PHE A 411 -10.31 11.58 4.64
N TYR A 412 -10.75 12.58 5.40
CA TYR A 412 -10.06 13.87 5.43
C TYR A 412 -10.13 14.53 6.81
N THR A 413 -9.16 15.40 7.08
CA THR A 413 -9.20 16.38 8.17
C THR A 413 -9.22 17.79 7.58
N GLY A 414 -9.74 18.77 8.31
CA GLY A 414 -9.82 20.15 7.80
C GLY A 414 -10.99 20.94 8.38
N SER A 415 -11.15 22.18 7.92
CA SER A 415 -12.20 23.11 8.35
C SER A 415 -13.48 22.97 7.52
N LEU A 416 -13.41 22.34 6.35
CA LEU A 416 -14.54 22.25 5.43
C LEU A 416 -15.51 21.12 5.82
N GLN A 417 -16.81 21.40 5.74
CA GLN A 417 -17.86 20.42 6.02
C GLN A 417 -17.92 19.32 4.95
N LYS A 418 -18.31 18.11 5.36
CA LYS A 418 -18.34 16.90 4.51
C LYS A 418 -19.14 17.08 3.22
N SER A 419 -20.29 17.76 3.28
CA SER A 419 -21.15 18.01 2.11
C SER A 419 -20.44 18.82 1.04
N LEU A 420 -19.78 19.91 1.43
CA LEU A 420 -19.05 20.79 0.52
C LEU A 420 -17.83 20.09 -0.12
N VAL A 421 -17.11 19.27 0.65
CA VAL A 421 -16.01 18.45 0.13
C VAL A 421 -16.52 17.45 -0.92
N TYR A 422 -17.64 16.78 -0.61
CA TYR A 422 -18.24 15.80 -1.51
C TYR A 422 -18.72 16.46 -2.82
N ASP A 423 -19.40 17.61 -2.74
CA ASP A 423 -19.88 18.35 -3.91
C ASP A 423 -18.74 18.81 -4.81
N GLN A 424 -17.63 19.29 -4.22
CA GLN A 424 -16.45 19.67 -5.00
C GLN A 424 -15.78 18.47 -5.67
N LEU A 425 -15.70 17.32 -5.00
CA LEU A 425 -15.21 16.08 -5.62
C LEU A 425 -16.11 15.61 -6.76
N LYS A 426 -17.43 15.66 -6.57
CA LYS A 426 -18.43 15.28 -7.57
C LYS A 426 -18.32 16.11 -8.86
N ASN A 427 -17.91 17.37 -8.75
CA ASN A 427 -17.68 18.25 -9.91
C ASN A 427 -16.33 18.00 -10.62
N LYS A 428 -15.38 17.31 -9.98
CA LYS A 428 -14.03 17.06 -10.50
C LYS A 428 -13.80 15.61 -10.94
N LEU A 429 -14.51 14.67 -10.35
CA LEU A 429 -14.33 13.23 -10.56
C LEU A 429 -15.51 12.62 -11.30
N TYR A 430 -15.19 11.63 -12.13
CA TYR A 430 -16.18 10.79 -12.78
C TYR A 430 -16.94 9.92 -11.75
N GLN A 431 -18.25 9.76 -11.91
CA GLN A 431 -19.12 9.14 -10.89
C GLN A 431 -18.66 7.73 -10.43
N PRO A 432 -18.22 6.81 -11.30
CA PRO A 432 -17.68 5.50 -10.91
C PRO A 432 -16.38 5.51 -10.09
N ILE A 433 -15.64 6.61 -10.08
CA ILE A 433 -14.37 6.75 -9.32
C ILE A 433 -14.51 7.68 -8.11
N LEU A 434 -15.70 8.25 -7.93
CA LEU A 434 -16.05 9.08 -6.79
C LEU A 434 -16.11 8.21 -5.53
N PRO A 435 -15.53 8.65 -4.39
CA PRO A 435 -15.67 7.90 -3.14
C PRO A 435 -17.14 7.66 -2.78
N ASN A 436 -17.49 6.40 -2.53
CA ASN A 436 -18.82 5.98 -2.08
C ASN A 436 -19.17 6.64 -0.74
N GLN A 437 -18.17 6.82 0.12
CA GLN A 437 -18.31 7.51 1.39
C GLN A 437 -17.10 8.39 1.66
N ILE A 438 -17.36 9.50 2.36
CA ILE A 438 -16.31 10.39 2.86
C ILE A 438 -16.50 10.57 4.37
N TYR A 439 -15.42 10.51 5.13
CA TYR A 439 -15.40 10.74 6.57
C TYR A 439 -14.54 11.94 6.91
N HIS A 440 -15.12 12.87 7.67
CA HIS A 440 -14.39 13.96 8.29
C HIS A 440 -13.90 13.50 9.66
N LEU A 441 -12.61 13.65 9.90
CA LEU A 441 -11.97 13.29 11.17
C LEU A 441 -11.36 14.54 11.80
N GLU A 442 -11.35 14.58 13.13
CA GLU A 442 -10.60 15.61 13.85
C GLU A 442 -9.09 15.44 13.65
N GLN A 443 -8.63 14.18 13.59
CA GLN A 443 -7.23 13.83 13.37
C GLN A 443 -7.11 12.50 12.61
N MET A 444 -6.11 12.39 11.72
CA MET A 444 -5.78 11.11 11.08
C MET A 444 -5.18 10.13 12.10
N PRO A 445 -5.71 8.90 12.25
CA PRO A 445 -5.11 7.89 13.09
C PRO A 445 -3.74 7.52 12.53
N ARG A 446 -2.78 7.28 13.41
CA ARG A 446 -1.41 6.95 13.05
C ARG A 446 -0.96 5.66 13.73
N THR A 447 -0.15 4.89 13.02
CA THR A 447 0.41 3.63 13.52
C THR A 447 1.53 3.89 14.54
N ALA A 448 2.03 2.79 15.12
CA ALA A 448 3.30 2.73 15.86
C ALA A 448 4.55 3.21 15.05
N SER A 449 4.43 3.48 13.75
CA SER A 449 5.49 4.08 12.91
C SER A 449 5.26 5.55 12.54
N GLY A 450 4.18 6.17 13.01
CA GLY A 450 3.83 7.56 12.68
C GLY A 450 3.22 7.74 11.28
N LYS A 451 3.14 6.66 10.50
CA LYS A 451 2.37 6.62 9.24
C LYS A 451 0.88 6.63 9.52
N ILE A 452 0.07 7.00 8.54
CA ILE A 452 -1.40 6.92 8.67
C ILE A 452 -1.81 5.45 8.83
N ASP A 453 -2.62 5.18 9.84
CA ASP A 453 -3.13 3.85 10.14
C ASP A 453 -4.36 3.55 9.27
N ARG A 454 -4.09 2.96 8.10
CA ARG A 454 -5.13 2.58 7.14
C ARG A 454 -6.10 1.53 7.72
N GLN A 455 -5.64 0.69 8.64
CA GLN A 455 -6.47 -0.36 9.23
C GLN A 455 -7.41 0.21 10.30
N ALA A 456 -6.93 1.16 11.10
CA ALA A 456 -7.79 1.94 11.99
C ALA A 456 -8.85 2.76 11.22
N LEU A 457 -8.48 3.37 10.08
CA LEU A 457 -9.43 4.06 9.20
C LEU A 457 -10.52 3.13 8.66
N LEU A 458 -10.13 1.95 8.16
CA LEU A 458 -11.09 0.93 7.70
C LEU A 458 -11.99 0.44 8.84
N SER A 459 -11.44 0.26 10.03
CA SER A 459 -12.19 -0.19 11.21
C SER A 459 -13.18 0.87 11.67
N TYR A 460 -12.80 2.15 11.64
CA TYR A 460 -13.69 3.28 11.90
C TYR A 460 -14.85 3.32 10.89
N ALA A 461 -14.58 3.19 9.60
CA ALA A 461 -15.64 3.14 8.58
C ALA A 461 -16.62 1.97 8.84
N ASN A 462 -16.09 0.79 9.15
CA ASN A 462 -16.89 -0.41 9.46
C ASN A 462 -17.73 -0.28 10.74
N GLN A 463 -17.31 0.52 11.73
CA GLN A 463 -18.08 0.79 12.94
C GLN A 463 -19.20 1.82 12.72
N GLN A 464 -19.04 2.70 11.74
CA GLN A 464 -20.04 3.71 11.37
C GLN A 464 -21.16 3.12 10.49
N THR A 465 -20.93 1.96 9.87
CA THR A 465 -21.98 1.13 9.28
C THR A 465 -22.76 0.42 10.38
N ILE A 466 -23.76 1.11 10.94
CA ILE A 466 -24.76 0.51 11.82
C ILE A 466 -25.50 -0.57 11.01
N ASP A 467 -25.30 -1.84 11.38
CA ASP A 467 -26.17 -2.95 10.99
C ASP A 467 -27.56 -2.65 11.53
N VAL A 468 -28.49 -2.32 10.63
CA VAL A 468 -29.91 -2.35 10.97
C VAL A 468 -30.36 -3.78 10.68
N GLN A 469 -30.51 -4.56 11.74
CA GLN A 469 -31.52 -5.62 11.72
C GLN A 469 -32.89 -4.94 11.68
N ASP A 470 -33.73 -5.30 10.69
CA ASP A 470 -35.12 -5.70 10.93
C ASP A 470 -35.94 -5.74 9.62
N ASP A 471 -36.63 -6.86 9.41
CA ASP A 471 -37.99 -7.12 8.89
C ASP A 471 -38.72 -6.20 7.88
N ASP A 472 -38.10 -5.15 7.32
CA ASP A 472 -38.71 -4.30 6.30
C ASP A 472 -38.69 -5.00 4.94
N ILE A 473 -39.88 -5.08 4.33
CA ILE A 473 -40.13 -5.76 3.06
C ILE A 473 -39.25 -5.21 1.93
N LEU A 474 -38.84 -3.94 1.98
CA LEU A 474 -37.95 -3.36 0.97
C LEU A 474 -36.57 -4.02 0.99
N TYR A 475 -36.00 -4.25 2.18
CA TYR A 475 -34.70 -4.89 2.35
C TYR A 475 -34.75 -6.34 1.88
N GLN A 476 -35.87 -7.04 2.12
CA GLN A 476 -36.08 -8.40 1.65
C GLN A 476 -36.15 -8.47 0.12
N ILE A 477 -36.86 -7.54 -0.51
CA ILE A 477 -36.97 -7.49 -1.98
C ILE A 477 -35.62 -7.13 -2.59
N TRP A 478 -34.90 -6.14 -2.06
CA TRP A 478 -33.56 -5.78 -2.57
C TRP A 478 -32.63 -6.98 -2.48
N ARG A 479 -32.61 -7.69 -1.34
CA ARG A 479 -31.81 -8.91 -1.16
C ARG A 479 -32.15 -9.99 -2.19
N LYS A 480 -33.45 -10.23 -2.41
CA LYS A 480 -33.94 -11.23 -3.34
C LYS A 480 -33.55 -10.90 -4.77
N VAL A 481 -33.68 -9.63 -5.15
CA VAL A 481 -33.46 -9.16 -6.51
C VAL A 481 -31.97 -9.11 -6.85
N THR A 482 -31.15 -8.54 -5.97
CA THR A 482 -29.70 -8.44 -6.23
C THR A 482 -28.94 -9.74 -5.92
N GLY A 483 -29.61 -10.74 -5.34
CA GLY A 483 -28.99 -12.01 -4.94
C GLY A 483 -27.99 -11.89 -3.78
N TYR A 484 -27.89 -10.71 -3.16
CA TYR A 484 -26.92 -10.42 -2.11
C TYR A 484 -27.19 -11.26 -0.86
N GLN A 485 -26.18 -11.98 -0.35
CA GLN A 485 -26.33 -12.88 0.80
C GLN A 485 -25.90 -12.26 2.13
N GLY A 486 -25.35 -11.03 2.12
CA GLY A 486 -24.85 -10.32 3.30
C GLY A 486 -25.90 -9.45 4.00
N ALA A 487 -25.48 -8.78 5.08
CA ALA A 487 -26.30 -7.77 5.77
C ALA A 487 -26.40 -6.48 4.92
N ILE A 488 -27.63 -6.01 4.71
CA ILE A 488 -27.93 -4.76 3.99
C ILE A 488 -28.12 -3.66 5.02
N THR A 489 -27.35 -2.57 4.91
CA THR A 489 -27.42 -1.40 5.77
C THR A 489 -28.32 -0.32 5.17
N ARG A 490 -28.80 0.61 5.99
CA ARG A 490 -29.65 1.74 5.55
C ARG A 490 -29.00 2.66 4.50
N ASN A 491 -27.67 2.62 4.43
CA ASN A 491 -26.87 3.44 3.52
C ASN A 491 -26.40 2.65 2.28
N ASP A 492 -26.76 1.37 2.16
CA ASP A 492 -26.39 0.59 0.98
C ASP A 492 -27.23 1.02 -0.23
N SER A 493 -26.55 1.14 -1.36
CA SER A 493 -27.17 1.47 -2.65
C SER A 493 -27.57 0.21 -3.41
N PHE A 494 -28.68 0.28 -4.15
CA PHE A 494 -29.20 -0.82 -4.97
C PHE A 494 -28.12 -1.38 -5.91
N PHE A 495 -27.37 -0.48 -6.56
CA PHE A 495 -26.31 -0.83 -7.51
C PHE A 495 -25.06 -1.37 -6.82
N GLU A 496 -24.78 -0.92 -5.59
CA GLU A 496 -23.65 -1.40 -4.81
C GLU A 496 -23.87 -2.82 -4.27
N LEU A 497 -25.13 -3.24 -4.13
CA LEU A 497 -25.51 -4.61 -3.77
C LEU A 497 -25.49 -5.58 -4.95
N GLY A 498 -25.03 -5.14 -6.12
CA GLY A 498 -24.96 -5.93 -7.35
C GLY A 498 -26.16 -5.78 -8.28
N GLY A 499 -27.12 -4.91 -7.95
CA GLY A 499 -28.28 -4.65 -8.79
C GLY A 499 -27.92 -3.91 -10.08
N ASP A 500 -28.37 -4.41 -11.22
CA ASP A 500 -28.26 -3.73 -12.51
C ASP A 500 -29.61 -3.24 -13.05
N SER A 501 -29.64 -2.80 -14.32
CA SER A 501 -30.86 -2.32 -14.97
C SER A 501 -31.96 -3.37 -15.13
N LEU A 502 -31.62 -4.66 -15.23
CA LEU A 502 -32.57 -5.76 -15.26
C LEU A 502 -33.09 -6.06 -13.85
N ASP A 503 -32.22 -5.95 -12.85
CA ASP A 503 -32.60 -6.09 -11.45
C ASP A 503 -33.55 -4.96 -11.03
N ILE A 504 -33.37 -3.73 -11.49
CA ILE A 504 -34.35 -2.65 -11.26
C ILE A 504 -35.72 -3.03 -11.82
N ALA A 505 -35.76 -3.63 -13.00
CA ALA A 505 -37.01 -4.06 -13.61
C ALA A 505 -37.71 -5.13 -12.77
N TYR A 506 -36.94 -6.08 -12.25
CA TYR A 506 -37.44 -7.14 -11.36
C TYR A 506 -37.86 -6.58 -9.99
N PHE A 507 -37.08 -5.65 -9.44
CA PHE A 507 -37.36 -4.93 -8.21
C PHE A 507 -38.68 -4.17 -8.28
N ALA A 508 -38.93 -3.43 -9.36
CA ALA A 508 -40.17 -2.68 -9.55
C ALA A 508 -41.41 -3.61 -9.53
N ILE A 509 -41.31 -4.78 -10.16
CA ILE A 509 -42.39 -5.79 -10.19
C ILE A 509 -42.63 -6.37 -8.80
N GLU A 510 -41.57 -6.76 -8.09
CA GLU A 510 -41.69 -7.35 -6.75
C GLU A 510 -42.17 -6.34 -5.71
N LEU A 511 -41.74 -5.08 -5.82
CA LEU A 511 -42.21 -3.98 -4.99
C LEU A 511 -43.70 -3.69 -5.20
N GLU A 512 -44.15 -3.65 -6.46
CA GLU A 512 -45.55 -3.46 -6.79
C GLU A 512 -46.40 -4.61 -6.24
N ARG A 513 -45.95 -5.86 -6.38
CA ARG A 513 -46.62 -7.04 -5.79
C ARG A 513 -46.73 -6.97 -4.27
N ALA A 514 -45.66 -6.53 -3.61
CA ALA A 514 -45.58 -6.50 -2.15
C ALA A 514 -46.32 -5.32 -1.52
N THR A 515 -46.39 -4.18 -2.21
CA THR A 515 -46.83 -2.90 -1.61
C THR A 515 -48.02 -2.23 -2.32
N GLY A 516 -48.35 -2.66 -3.54
CA GLY A 516 -49.34 -2.03 -4.42
C GLY A 516 -48.90 -0.66 -4.96
N LYS A 517 -47.62 -0.31 -4.83
CA LYS A 517 -47.04 0.95 -5.33
C LYS A 517 -46.22 0.67 -6.58
N LYS A 518 -46.55 1.37 -7.67
CA LYS A 518 -45.79 1.35 -8.90
C LYS A 518 -44.72 2.44 -8.84
N ILE A 519 -43.50 2.11 -9.26
CA ILE A 519 -42.38 3.03 -9.34
C ILE A 519 -41.94 3.20 -10.79
N ASP A 520 -41.42 4.37 -11.13
CA ASP A 520 -40.68 4.54 -12.38
C ASP A 520 -39.28 3.92 -12.24
N TYR A 521 -38.73 3.36 -13.31
CA TYR A 521 -37.39 2.77 -13.28
C TYR A 521 -36.33 3.81 -12.92
N TRP A 522 -36.54 5.08 -13.31
CA TRP A 522 -35.63 6.17 -12.95
C TRP A 522 -35.59 6.39 -11.44
N SER A 523 -36.67 6.15 -10.68
CA SER A 523 -36.68 6.50 -9.25
C SER A 523 -35.61 5.76 -8.42
N VAL A 524 -35.19 4.56 -8.86
CA VAL A 524 -34.09 3.81 -8.23
C VAL A 524 -32.72 4.44 -8.53
N TYR A 525 -32.57 5.07 -9.70
CA TYR A 525 -31.36 5.84 -10.01
C TYR A 525 -31.34 7.21 -9.31
N GLU A 526 -32.50 7.84 -9.10
CA GLU A 526 -32.63 9.12 -8.38
C GLU A 526 -32.43 8.94 -6.88
N HIS A 527 -32.87 7.81 -6.33
CA HIS A 527 -32.78 7.47 -4.91
C HIS A 527 -32.11 6.10 -4.75
N PRO A 528 -30.81 5.97 -5.05
CA PRO A 528 -30.15 4.66 -5.10
C PRO A 528 -29.90 4.05 -3.72
N VAL A 529 -29.88 4.86 -2.66
CA VAL A 529 -29.65 4.42 -1.27
C VAL A 529 -30.96 3.99 -0.62
N ILE A 530 -30.98 2.83 0.03
CA ILE A 530 -32.23 2.21 0.52
C ILE A 530 -33.03 3.12 1.48
N GLN A 531 -32.37 3.89 2.35
CA GLN A 531 -33.04 4.83 3.24
C GLN A 531 -33.71 5.99 2.48
N ASP A 532 -33.03 6.55 1.48
CA ASP A 532 -33.56 7.63 0.65
C ASP A 532 -34.73 7.13 -0.20
N PHE A 533 -34.60 5.92 -0.74
CA PHE A 533 -35.65 5.25 -1.48
C PHE A 533 -36.87 4.97 -0.61
N CYS A 534 -36.69 4.45 0.62
CA CYS A 534 -37.77 4.27 1.60
C CYS A 534 -38.52 5.58 1.85
N HIS A 535 -37.78 6.67 2.07
CA HIS A 535 -38.36 7.97 2.36
C HIS A 535 -39.19 8.49 1.18
N TRP A 536 -38.66 8.39 -0.04
CA TRP A 536 -39.35 8.75 -1.27
C TRP A 536 -40.59 7.87 -1.52
N LEU A 537 -40.46 6.56 -1.37
CA LEU A 537 -41.54 5.59 -1.62
C LEU A 537 -42.73 5.81 -0.66
N ASN A 538 -42.46 6.19 0.58
CA ASN A 538 -43.50 6.47 1.57
C ASN A 538 -44.38 7.68 1.20
N GLN A 539 -43.89 8.57 0.34
CA GLN A 539 -44.63 9.74 -0.16
C GLN A 539 -45.47 9.42 -1.41
N GLN A 540 -45.32 8.23 -2.01
CA GLN A 540 -46.05 7.83 -3.21
C GLN A 540 -47.42 7.24 -2.90
N PRO A 541 -48.47 7.58 -3.67
CA PRO A 541 -49.81 7.02 -3.51
C PRO A 541 -49.85 5.53 -3.88
N LYS A 542 -50.73 4.75 -3.24
CA LYS A 542 -51.03 3.38 -3.66
C LYS A 542 -51.83 3.42 -4.97
N HIS A 543 -51.45 2.60 -5.94
CA HIS A 543 -52.15 2.57 -7.23
C HIS A 543 -53.45 1.77 -7.08
N THR A 544 -54.59 2.36 -7.44
CA THR A 544 -55.85 1.62 -7.64
C THR A 544 -55.81 0.92 -8.99
N SER A 545 -56.00 -0.39 -8.99
CA SER A 545 -55.73 -1.33 -10.08
C SER A 545 -56.75 -1.28 -11.24
N GLU A 546 -56.26 -1.13 -12.48
CA GLU A 546 -56.91 -1.65 -13.70
C GLU A 546 -55.97 -2.57 -14.52
N ASP A 547 -54.63 -2.43 -14.42
CA ASP A 547 -53.68 -3.17 -15.25
C ASP A 547 -53.35 -4.61 -14.79
N ALA A 548 -53.68 -4.98 -13.55
CA ALA A 548 -53.39 -6.33 -13.02
C ALA A 548 -54.18 -7.45 -13.72
N GLN A 549 -55.22 -7.10 -14.49
CA GLN A 549 -56.08 -8.04 -15.21
C GLN A 549 -55.41 -8.60 -16.48
N LEU A 550 -54.46 -7.87 -17.08
CA LEU A 550 -53.81 -8.26 -18.35
C LEU A 550 -52.88 -9.47 -18.24
N PHE A 551 -52.35 -9.78 -17.04
CA PHE A 551 -51.43 -10.93 -16.85
C PHE A 551 -52.17 -12.27 -16.64
N GLN A 552 -53.41 -12.26 -16.16
CA GLN A 552 -54.21 -13.48 -16.00
C GLN A 552 -54.81 -13.96 -17.34
N ASP A 553 -55.14 -13.03 -18.23
CA ASP A 553 -55.75 -13.36 -19.54
C ASP A 553 -54.77 -14.02 -20.54
N ALA A 554 -53.45 -13.94 -20.32
CA ALA A 554 -52.46 -14.56 -21.20
C ALA A 554 -52.27 -16.07 -20.94
N GLN A 555 -52.64 -16.58 -19.76
CA GLN A 555 -52.49 -18.00 -19.38
C GLN A 555 -53.71 -18.87 -19.72
N SER A 556 -54.83 -18.27 -20.14
CA SER A 556 -56.10 -18.96 -20.37
C SER A 556 -56.42 -19.31 -21.83
N PHE A 557 -55.43 -19.29 -22.73
CA PHE A 557 -55.64 -19.74 -24.11
C PHE A 557 -55.55 -21.27 -24.24
N ASP A 558 -56.67 -21.93 -23.97
CA ASP A 558 -56.88 -23.38 -24.13
C ASP A 558 -57.11 -23.78 -25.61
N VAL A 559 -56.33 -23.20 -26.54
CA VAL A 559 -56.36 -23.50 -27.97
C VAL A 559 -54.92 -23.60 -28.47
N PRO A 560 -54.55 -24.61 -29.30
CA PRO A 560 -53.20 -24.68 -29.84
C PRO A 560 -52.99 -23.51 -30.81
N ILE A 561 -52.46 -22.39 -30.30
CA ILE A 561 -52.06 -21.25 -31.12
C ILE A 561 -50.79 -21.66 -31.87
N VAL A 562 -50.96 -22.11 -33.11
CA VAL A 562 -49.86 -22.57 -33.99
C VAL A 562 -48.97 -21.40 -34.46
N SER A 563 -49.27 -20.14 -34.09
CA SER A 563 -48.47 -18.97 -34.49
C SER A 563 -48.68 -17.76 -33.57
N TYR A 564 -47.59 -17.15 -33.10
CA TYR A 564 -47.55 -15.97 -32.22
C TYR A 564 -47.38 -14.67 -33.03
N PRO A 565 -48.03 -13.55 -32.64
CA PRO A 565 -47.80 -12.26 -33.28
C PRO A 565 -46.39 -11.73 -32.97
N PHE A 566 -45.81 -10.98 -33.91
CA PHE A 566 -44.54 -10.30 -33.66
C PHE A 566 -44.65 -9.22 -32.59
N THR A 567 -43.63 -9.11 -31.74
CA THR A 567 -43.44 -7.95 -30.88
C THR A 567 -43.19 -6.68 -31.71
N PRO A 568 -43.43 -5.48 -31.17
CA PRO A 568 -43.11 -4.22 -31.86
C PRO A 568 -41.66 -4.16 -32.35
N GLN A 569 -40.71 -4.69 -31.55
CA GLN A 569 -39.29 -4.76 -31.90
C GLN A 569 -39.04 -5.70 -33.08
N GLN A 570 -39.69 -6.88 -33.12
CA GLN A 570 -39.61 -7.83 -34.24
C GLN A 570 -40.21 -7.26 -35.53
N LYS A 571 -41.34 -6.53 -35.43
CA LYS A 571 -41.92 -5.82 -36.59
C LYS A 571 -40.97 -4.75 -37.11
N ARG A 572 -40.36 -3.96 -36.22
CA ARG A 572 -39.35 -2.95 -36.56
C ARG A 572 -38.13 -3.60 -37.22
N TYR A 573 -37.62 -4.69 -36.64
CA TYR A 573 -36.49 -5.45 -37.18
C TYR A 573 -36.75 -5.93 -38.60
N LYS A 574 -37.91 -6.56 -38.85
CA LYS A 574 -38.30 -6.99 -40.19
C LYS A 574 -38.48 -5.81 -41.16
N ASN A 575 -39.10 -4.72 -40.74
CA ASN A 575 -39.36 -3.60 -41.65
C ASN A 575 -38.10 -2.85 -42.05
N ILE A 576 -37.08 -2.82 -41.18
CA ILE A 576 -35.82 -2.12 -41.46
C ILE A 576 -34.83 -3.04 -42.19
N TYR A 577 -34.69 -4.30 -41.79
CA TYR A 577 -33.51 -5.10 -42.15
C TYR A 577 -33.76 -6.26 -43.11
N MET A 578 -34.97 -6.84 -43.15
CA MET A 578 -35.30 -7.91 -44.12
C MET A 578 -35.42 -7.48 -45.59
N PRO A 579 -35.71 -6.21 -45.97
CA PRO A 579 -35.74 -5.78 -47.38
C PRO A 579 -34.35 -5.69 -48.04
N MET A 580 -33.27 -5.66 -47.25
CA MET A 580 -31.90 -5.55 -47.77
C MET A 580 -31.20 -6.92 -47.70
N TYR A 581 -30.76 -7.44 -48.86
CA TYR A 581 -29.92 -8.64 -48.98
C TYR A 581 -28.49 -8.43 -48.41
N ASN A 582 -28.36 -7.91 -47.20
CA ASN A 582 -27.08 -7.53 -46.62
C ASN A 582 -26.67 -8.54 -45.53
N ARG A 583 -25.68 -9.39 -45.83
CA ARG A 583 -25.21 -10.52 -44.99
C ARG A 583 -24.34 -10.12 -43.78
N ASN A 584 -24.27 -8.84 -43.40
CA ASN A 584 -23.26 -8.34 -42.45
C ASN A 584 -23.83 -7.83 -41.13
N TRP A 585 -24.49 -8.69 -40.34
CA TRP A 585 -25.06 -8.23 -39.07
C TRP A 585 -24.96 -9.23 -37.90
N CYS A 586 -24.28 -10.38 -38.09
CA CYS A 586 -23.67 -11.06 -36.95
C CYS A 586 -22.43 -10.26 -36.52
N ASN A 587 -22.62 -9.20 -35.75
CA ASN A 587 -21.51 -8.54 -35.06
C ASN A 587 -21.19 -9.32 -33.78
N MET A 588 -20.60 -10.51 -33.96
CA MET A 588 -19.78 -11.13 -32.93
C MET A 588 -18.51 -11.62 -33.61
N LEU A 589 -17.46 -10.84 -33.47
CA LEU A 589 -16.12 -11.28 -33.77
C LEU A 589 -15.62 -11.98 -32.50
N VAL A 590 -15.51 -13.29 -32.54
CA VAL A 590 -15.09 -14.09 -31.39
C VAL A 590 -13.88 -14.92 -31.80
N LEU A 591 -12.77 -14.74 -31.09
CA LEU A 591 -11.60 -15.60 -31.16
C LEU A 591 -11.76 -16.68 -30.08
N TRP A 592 -11.82 -17.94 -30.51
CA TRP A 592 -11.93 -19.08 -29.61
C TRP A 592 -10.62 -19.85 -29.66
N ASP A 593 -10.03 -20.12 -28.49
CA ASP A 593 -8.97 -21.11 -28.36
C ASP A 593 -9.58 -22.43 -27.91
N PHE A 594 -9.68 -23.37 -28.85
CA PHE A 594 -10.23 -24.71 -28.60
C PHE A 594 -9.18 -25.73 -28.16
N SER A 595 -7.92 -25.31 -27.91
CA SER A 595 -6.81 -26.22 -27.59
C SER A 595 -7.05 -27.10 -26.36
N ARG A 596 -8.00 -26.72 -25.49
CA ARG A 596 -8.37 -27.43 -24.26
C ARG A 596 -9.87 -27.77 -24.17
N VAL A 597 -10.62 -27.64 -25.26
CA VAL A 597 -12.08 -27.84 -25.27
C VAL A 597 -12.42 -29.21 -25.86
N ASP A 598 -13.22 -29.98 -25.12
CA ASP A 598 -13.84 -31.20 -25.64
C ASP A 598 -14.95 -30.84 -26.63
N ILE A 599 -14.76 -31.20 -27.90
CA ILE A 599 -15.68 -30.85 -28.99
C ILE A 599 -17.06 -31.49 -28.78
N GLN A 600 -17.13 -32.69 -28.21
CA GLN A 600 -18.39 -33.38 -28.00
C GLN A 600 -19.20 -32.69 -26.90
N GLN A 601 -18.55 -32.30 -25.80
CA GLN A 601 -19.23 -31.55 -24.72
C GLN A 601 -19.72 -30.19 -25.20
N LEU A 602 -18.94 -29.50 -26.05
CA LEU A 602 -19.36 -28.24 -26.64
C LEU A 602 -20.59 -28.45 -27.56
N GLN A 603 -20.58 -29.50 -28.38
CA GLN A 603 -21.71 -29.83 -29.24
C GLN A 603 -22.98 -30.12 -28.41
N ASP A 604 -22.85 -30.93 -27.35
CA ASP A 604 -23.97 -31.28 -26.48
C ASP A 604 -24.52 -30.04 -25.75
N ALA A 605 -23.65 -29.15 -25.28
CA ALA A 605 -24.04 -27.88 -24.68
C ALA A 605 -24.79 -26.96 -25.66
N LEU A 606 -24.32 -26.85 -26.91
CA LEU A 606 -24.99 -26.06 -27.94
C LEU A 606 -26.37 -26.64 -28.30
N ILE A 607 -26.48 -27.97 -28.41
CA ILE A 607 -27.76 -28.65 -28.61
C ILE A 607 -28.71 -28.36 -27.44
N ALA A 608 -28.22 -28.42 -26.20
CA ALA A 608 -29.02 -28.13 -25.01
C ALA A 608 -29.50 -26.66 -24.97
N VAL A 609 -28.67 -25.70 -25.38
CA VAL A 609 -29.06 -24.29 -25.49
C VAL A 609 -30.15 -24.10 -26.56
N ILE A 610 -29.99 -24.70 -27.74
CA ILE A 610 -31.03 -24.67 -28.77
C ILE A 610 -32.32 -25.30 -28.25
N ALA A 611 -32.23 -26.45 -27.56
CA ALA A 611 -33.37 -27.15 -26.98
C ALA A 611 -34.12 -26.33 -25.91
N ARG A 612 -33.40 -25.54 -25.10
CA ARG A 612 -33.94 -24.73 -24.01
C ARG A 612 -34.64 -23.45 -24.47
N HIS A 613 -34.20 -22.84 -25.57
CA HIS A 613 -34.62 -21.50 -25.96
C HIS A 613 -35.51 -21.53 -27.22
N ASP A 614 -36.81 -21.33 -27.02
CA ASP A 614 -37.85 -21.26 -28.06
C ASP A 614 -37.49 -20.34 -29.23
N ALA A 615 -36.82 -19.21 -28.96
CA ALA A 615 -36.39 -18.25 -29.98
C ALA A 615 -35.41 -18.87 -31.00
N LEU A 616 -34.55 -19.80 -30.58
CA LEU A 616 -33.58 -20.50 -31.45
C LEU A 616 -34.22 -21.62 -32.26
N GLN A 617 -35.42 -22.06 -31.88
CA GLN A 617 -36.23 -23.04 -32.62
C GLN A 617 -37.37 -22.37 -33.41
N SER A 618 -37.41 -21.05 -33.44
CA SER A 618 -38.51 -20.31 -34.04
C SER A 618 -38.24 -19.99 -35.50
N ILE A 619 -39.27 -20.18 -36.33
CA ILE A 619 -39.28 -19.74 -37.71
C ILE A 619 -40.24 -18.57 -37.89
N VAL A 620 -39.85 -17.66 -38.76
CA VAL A 620 -40.69 -16.52 -39.17
C VAL A 620 -41.49 -16.95 -40.40
N LEU A 621 -42.81 -16.76 -40.35
CA LEU A 621 -43.73 -17.09 -41.43
C LEU A 621 -44.64 -15.89 -41.75
N MET A 622 -45.09 -15.80 -42.99
CA MET A 622 -46.14 -14.86 -43.38
C MET A 622 -47.45 -15.64 -43.58
N LYS A 623 -48.51 -15.27 -42.85
CA LYS A 623 -49.84 -15.88 -42.98
C LYS A 623 -50.88 -14.77 -43.20
N LYS A 624 -51.62 -14.82 -44.31
CA LYS A 624 -52.64 -13.81 -44.68
C LYS A 624 -52.13 -12.37 -44.54
N CYS A 625 -50.95 -12.08 -45.09
CA CYS A 625 -50.29 -10.77 -45.04
C CYS A 625 -49.87 -10.27 -43.64
N ILE A 626 -49.95 -11.12 -42.60
CA ILE A 626 -49.46 -10.83 -41.25
C ILE A 626 -48.25 -11.72 -40.97
N TRP A 627 -47.17 -11.12 -40.49
CA TRP A 627 -45.99 -11.85 -40.06
C TRP A 627 -46.19 -12.43 -38.66
N CYS A 628 -45.91 -13.70 -38.51
CA CYS A 628 -46.02 -14.42 -37.24
C CYS A 628 -44.80 -15.30 -37.00
N GLN A 629 -44.55 -15.59 -35.72
CA GLN A 629 -43.51 -16.50 -35.26
C GLN A 629 -44.15 -17.86 -34.99
N ARG A 630 -43.54 -18.94 -35.46
CA ARG A 630 -43.96 -20.30 -35.17
C ARG A 630 -42.79 -21.08 -34.59
N MET A 631 -43.03 -21.80 -33.50
CA MET A 631 -42.04 -22.70 -32.93
C MET A 631 -41.97 -24.00 -33.73
N TYR A 632 -40.77 -24.47 -34.01
CA TYR A 632 -40.53 -25.74 -34.68
C TYR A 632 -40.59 -26.88 -33.65
N ILE A 633 -41.79 -27.41 -33.38
CA ILE A 633 -41.92 -28.60 -32.54
C ILE A 633 -41.46 -29.79 -33.38
N LYS A 634 -40.21 -30.22 -33.22
CA LYS A 634 -39.77 -31.55 -33.69
C LYS A 634 -40.52 -32.56 -32.82
N ILE A 635 -41.54 -33.22 -33.37
CA ILE A 635 -42.11 -34.43 -32.75
C ILE A 635 -40.95 -35.43 -32.73
N ILE A 636 -40.36 -35.62 -31.55
CA ILE A 636 -39.39 -36.69 -31.31
C ILE A 636 -40.18 -37.99 -31.52
N LYS A 637 -39.85 -38.73 -32.57
CA LYS A 637 -40.20 -40.15 -32.67
C LYS A 637 -39.02 -40.95 -32.16
#